data_AF-A0A7W7PM73-F1
#
_entry.id   AF-A0A7W7PM73-F1
#
_cell.length_a   1.000
_cell.length_b   1.000
_cell.length_c   1.000
_cell.angle_alpha   90.00
_cell.angle_beta   90.00
_cell.angle_gamma   90.00
#
_symmetry.space_group_name_H-M   'P 1'
#
loop_
_entity.id
_entity.type
_entity.pdbx_description
1 polymer ?
#
loop_
_entity_poly.entity_id
_entity_poly.type
_entity_poly.pdbx_seq_one_letter_code
_entity_poly.pdbx_strand_id
1 'polypeptide(L)'
;MTIHITDEMPNTWVRAVVDGIEARGWVVDDAHESAIVITLTPDAAEVLSADRHDRYLVIGWSGDGDAQGVVEWGLSSDGVQVPVLHPLGGTDPAVVAERAHRALTGGRPEPRNLRHAIPYAAATGPCTCQKAYPCGGIVPDADCPEHGNRRAPAMGWHWEANCPPWTGRPRHRPAGAGRRGGVVTTPPRWPTAVVCGSTRHMDLLHAAARAATRLGYAVHMPHLTEVNDRLALELAAMWRALIADAMVVVIVPKPDGSVGDATAGELAYAEELGKPILRWDARREDVVW
;
A
#
# COMPACT_ATOMS: atom_id res chain seq x y z
N MET A 1 20.48 -3.25 7.76
CA MET A 1 21.08 -4.58 7.51
C MET A 1 20.77 -4.89 6.06
N THR A 2 21.79 -4.88 5.20
CA THR A 2 21.60 -5.15 3.76
C THR A 2 21.50 -6.66 3.60
N ILE A 3 20.38 -7.14 3.07
CA ILE A 3 20.18 -8.57 2.78
C ILE A 3 20.71 -8.80 1.36
N HIS A 4 21.60 -9.78 1.22
CA HIS A 4 22.09 -10.21 -0.08
C HIS A 4 21.14 -11.27 -0.63
N ILE A 5 20.75 -11.13 -1.91
CA ILE A 5 20.06 -12.19 -2.65
C ILE A 5 21.14 -13.23 -2.99
N THR A 6 21.20 -14.32 -2.23
CA THR A 6 22.38 -15.23 -2.21
C THR A 6 22.18 -16.57 -2.90
N ASP A 7 20.98 -16.89 -3.41
CA ASP A 7 20.74 -18.15 -4.09
C ASP A 7 20.69 -17.99 -5.61
N GLU A 8 21.36 -18.91 -6.32
CA GLU A 8 21.49 -18.90 -7.77
C GLU A 8 20.24 -19.50 -8.42
N MET A 9 19.46 -18.64 -9.06
CA MET A 9 18.34 -18.99 -9.91
C MET A 9 18.83 -19.75 -11.15
N PRO A 10 18.22 -20.91 -11.51
CA PRO A 10 18.58 -21.63 -12.72
C PRO A 10 18.47 -20.74 -13.96
N ASN A 11 19.50 -20.74 -14.81
CA ASN A 11 19.53 -19.93 -16.03
C ASN A 11 18.30 -20.11 -16.93
N THR A 12 17.72 -21.32 -16.99
CA THR A 12 16.48 -21.59 -17.73
C THR A 12 15.26 -20.93 -17.11
N TRP A 13 15.23 -20.83 -15.78
CA TRP A 13 14.17 -20.14 -15.04
C TRP A 13 14.27 -18.63 -15.25
N VAL A 14 15.48 -18.06 -15.10
CA VAL A 14 15.74 -16.62 -15.30
C VAL A 14 15.28 -16.18 -16.69
N ARG A 15 15.70 -16.90 -17.74
CA ARG A 15 15.28 -16.61 -19.12
C ARG A 15 13.77 -16.66 -19.30
N ALA A 16 13.10 -17.68 -18.75
CA ALA A 16 11.65 -17.80 -18.87
C ALA A 16 10.90 -16.66 -18.16
N VAL A 17 11.40 -16.18 -17.02
CA VAL A 17 10.84 -15.02 -16.33
C VAL A 17 11.06 -13.74 -17.15
N VAL A 18 12.27 -13.53 -17.67
CA VAL A 18 12.63 -12.39 -18.53
C VAL A 18 11.73 -12.34 -19.77
N ASP A 19 11.63 -13.45 -20.51
CA ASP A 19 10.76 -13.55 -21.69
C ASP A 19 9.30 -13.19 -21.34
N GLY A 20 8.82 -13.66 -20.18
CA GLY A 20 7.47 -13.35 -19.70
C GLY A 20 7.26 -11.88 -19.32
N ILE A 21 8.28 -11.22 -18.77
CA ILE A 21 8.25 -9.80 -18.39
C ILE A 21 8.31 -8.92 -19.66
N GLU A 22 9.21 -9.23 -20.59
CA GLU A 22 9.39 -8.49 -21.84
C GLU A 22 8.17 -8.64 -22.76
N ALA A 23 7.57 -9.84 -22.85
CA ALA A 23 6.33 -10.05 -23.58
C ALA A 23 5.16 -9.20 -23.07
N ARG A 24 5.25 -8.69 -21.83
CA ARG A 24 4.28 -7.78 -21.22
C ARG A 24 4.67 -6.30 -21.35
N GLY A 25 5.72 -5.99 -22.10
CA GLY A 25 6.14 -4.63 -22.46
C GLY A 25 7.09 -3.95 -21.46
N TRP A 26 7.67 -4.70 -20.53
CA TRP A 26 8.67 -4.18 -19.58
C TRP A 26 10.08 -4.37 -20.12
N VAL A 27 10.99 -3.47 -19.74
CA VAL A 27 12.40 -3.53 -20.13
C VAL A 27 13.22 -4.11 -18.99
N VAL A 28 13.82 -5.27 -19.23
CA VAL A 28 14.80 -5.89 -18.35
C VAL A 28 16.17 -5.30 -18.67
N ASP A 29 16.79 -4.63 -17.70
CA ASP A 29 18.09 -3.96 -17.83
C ASP A 29 19.25 -4.95 -17.67
N ASP A 30 19.10 -5.87 -16.72
CA ASP A 30 20.06 -6.95 -16.48
C ASP A 30 19.32 -8.21 -15.95
N ALA A 31 19.86 -9.38 -16.24
CA ALA A 31 19.34 -10.63 -15.72
C ALA A 31 20.44 -11.71 -15.69
N HIS A 32 20.71 -12.22 -14.49
CA HIS A 32 21.62 -13.32 -14.26
C HIS A 32 21.11 -14.21 -13.13
N GLU A 33 21.86 -15.25 -12.79
CA GLU A 33 21.49 -16.23 -11.76
C GLU A 33 21.18 -15.62 -10.39
N SER A 34 21.60 -14.39 -10.08
CA SER A 34 21.34 -13.79 -8.76
C SER A 34 20.24 -12.71 -8.79
N ALA A 35 19.91 -12.15 -9.95
CA ALA A 35 18.92 -11.08 -10.02
C ALA A 35 18.32 -10.91 -11.42
N ILE A 36 17.08 -10.44 -11.46
CA ILE A 36 16.44 -9.86 -12.65
C ILE A 36 16.13 -8.40 -12.33
N VAL A 37 16.68 -7.49 -13.12
CA VAL A 37 16.60 -6.04 -12.90
C VAL A 37 15.71 -5.43 -13.97
N ILE A 38 14.64 -4.76 -13.54
CA ILE A 38 13.65 -4.15 -14.42
C ILE A 38 13.72 -2.63 -14.24
N THR A 39 13.88 -1.89 -15.33
CA THR A 39 13.86 -0.42 -15.26
C THR A 39 12.43 0.07 -15.00
N LEU A 40 12.27 0.92 -13.98
CA LEU A 40 10.98 1.53 -13.67
C LEU A 40 10.66 2.65 -14.66
N THR A 41 9.46 2.60 -15.22
CA THR A 41 8.86 3.78 -15.85
C THR A 41 8.38 4.76 -14.77
N PRO A 42 8.17 6.06 -15.08
CA PRO A 42 7.62 7.00 -14.12
C PRO A 42 6.31 6.53 -13.49
N ASP A 43 5.44 5.91 -14.29
CA ASP A 43 4.17 5.38 -13.81
C ASP A 43 4.37 4.19 -12.86
N ALA A 44 5.29 3.26 -13.18
CA ALA A 44 5.59 2.12 -12.33
C ALA A 44 6.23 2.57 -10.99
N ALA A 45 7.09 3.57 -11.03
CA ALA A 45 7.67 4.18 -9.83
C ALA A 45 6.59 4.82 -8.95
N GLU A 46 5.63 5.55 -9.53
CA GLU A 46 4.48 6.10 -8.78
C GLU A 46 3.63 4.98 -8.15
N VAL A 47 3.30 3.95 -8.94
CA VAL A 47 2.49 2.80 -8.52
C VAL A 47 3.13 2.04 -7.35
N LEU A 48 4.44 1.85 -7.40
CA LEU A 48 5.21 1.17 -6.35
C LEU A 48 5.57 2.08 -5.17
N SER A 49 5.20 3.36 -5.23
CA SER A 49 5.62 4.38 -4.25
C SER A 49 7.15 4.41 -4.06
N ALA A 50 7.88 4.25 -5.16
CA ALA A 50 9.33 4.25 -5.19
C ALA A 50 9.90 5.60 -4.73
N ASP A 51 11.03 5.59 -4.00
CA ASP A 51 11.73 6.84 -3.72
C ASP A 51 12.22 7.46 -5.04
N ARG A 52 12.43 8.78 -5.06
CA ARG A 52 12.93 9.51 -6.23
C ARG A 52 14.26 8.96 -6.77
N HIS A 53 15.01 8.24 -5.95
CA HIS A 53 16.29 7.63 -6.33
C HIS A 53 16.16 6.18 -6.78
N ASP A 54 15.06 5.51 -6.50
CA ASP A 54 14.83 4.14 -6.91
C ASP A 54 14.47 4.13 -8.40
N ARG A 55 15.28 3.42 -9.18
CA ARG A 55 15.15 3.34 -10.64
C ARG A 55 14.82 1.94 -11.13
N TYR A 56 14.96 0.96 -10.26
CA TYR A 56 14.87 -0.45 -10.62
C TYR A 56 13.95 -1.20 -9.66
N LEU A 57 13.19 -2.13 -10.23
CA LEU A 57 12.64 -3.27 -9.50
C LEU A 57 13.58 -4.45 -9.70
N VAL A 58 14.01 -5.06 -8.60
CA VAL A 58 14.91 -6.21 -8.60
C VAL A 58 14.14 -7.42 -8.09
N ILE A 59 14.22 -8.54 -8.81
CA ILE A 59 13.65 -9.84 -8.44
C ILE A 59 14.80 -10.81 -8.19
N GLY A 60 14.70 -11.61 -7.13
CA GLY A 60 15.67 -12.67 -6.87
C GLY A 60 15.16 -13.71 -5.88
N TRP A 61 16.01 -14.68 -5.56
CA TRP A 61 15.72 -15.70 -4.55
C TRP A 61 16.40 -15.36 -3.22
N SER A 62 15.64 -15.36 -2.13
CA SER A 62 16.20 -15.31 -0.78
C SER A 62 16.09 -16.67 -0.09
N GLY A 63 17.16 -17.08 0.58
CA GLY A 63 17.24 -18.36 1.25
C GLY A 63 18.66 -18.70 1.65
N ASP A 64 18.80 -19.54 2.67
CA ASP A 64 20.07 -20.12 3.12
C ASP A 64 20.11 -21.61 2.74
N GLY A 65 20.98 -22.00 1.80
CA GLY A 65 21.33 -23.41 1.53
C GLY A 65 20.43 -24.18 0.54
N ASP A 66 20.22 -25.49 0.78
CA ASP A 66 19.62 -26.46 -0.15
C ASP A 66 18.08 -26.36 -0.34
N ALA A 67 17.43 -25.34 0.22
CA ALA A 67 16.00 -25.11 0.04
C ALA A 67 15.75 -24.23 -1.19
N GLN A 68 14.72 -24.52 -1.99
CA GLN A 68 14.30 -23.60 -3.06
C GLN A 68 14.04 -22.21 -2.46
N GLY A 69 14.89 -21.25 -2.82
CA GLY A 69 14.78 -19.88 -2.34
C GLY A 69 13.40 -19.27 -2.58
N VAL A 70 12.96 -18.43 -1.65
CA VAL A 70 11.71 -17.67 -1.77
C VAL A 70 11.92 -16.60 -2.84
N VAL A 71 11.05 -16.55 -3.84
CA VAL A 71 11.09 -15.47 -4.83
C VAL A 71 10.63 -14.17 -4.19
N GLU A 72 11.54 -13.21 -4.12
CA GLU A 72 11.34 -11.90 -3.54
C GLU A 72 11.63 -10.80 -4.55
N TRP A 73 11.16 -9.61 -4.23
CA TRP A 73 11.45 -8.41 -5.00
C TRP A 73 11.69 -7.22 -4.09
N GLY A 74 12.32 -6.18 -4.61
CA GLY A 74 12.38 -4.89 -3.96
C GLY A 74 12.83 -3.79 -4.90
N LEU A 75 12.90 -2.58 -4.37
CA LEU A 75 13.30 -1.40 -5.12
C LEU A 75 14.78 -1.10 -4.91
N SER A 76 15.43 -0.61 -5.96
CA SER A 76 16.84 -0.27 -5.92
C SER A 76 17.15 0.96 -6.77
N SER A 77 18.11 1.76 -6.31
CA SER A 77 18.64 2.91 -7.03
C SER A 77 19.71 2.54 -8.07
N ASP A 78 20.40 1.42 -7.86
CA ASP A 78 21.52 0.93 -8.64
C ASP A 78 21.31 -0.45 -9.26
N GLY A 79 20.23 -1.15 -8.90
CA GLY A 79 19.92 -2.50 -9.39
C GLY A 79 20.70 -3.61 -8.66
N VAL A 80 21.53 -3.25 -7.69
CA VAL A 80 22.44 -4.18 -7.00
C VAL A 80 22.03 -4.34 -5.53
N GLN A 81 21.76 -3.23 -4.84
CA GLN A 81 21.39 -3.26 -3.43
C GLN A 81 19.89 -3.07 -3.24
N VAL A 82 19.26 -4.02 -2.56
CA VAL A 82 17.83 -3.99 -2.23
C VAL A 82 17.70 -3.86 -0.70
N PRO A 83 17.34 -2.67 -0.18
CA PRO A 83 17.33 -2.42 1.26
C PRO A 83 16.16 -3.12 1.98
N VAL A 84 15.07 -3.39 1.25
CA VAL A 84 13.86 -4.05 1.76
C VAL A 84 13.38 -5.05 0.73
N LEU A 85 13.26 -6.31 1.15
CA LEU A 85 12.72 -7.40 0.34
C LEU A 85 11.25 -7.63 0.67
N HIS A 86 10.49 -7.94 -0.35
CA HIS A 86 9.08 -8.29 -0.28
C HIS A 86 8.85 -9.62 -0.98
N PRO A 87 8.02 -10.51 -0.41
CA PRO A 87 7.68 -11.75 -1.10
C PRO A 87 6.95 -11.43 -2.41
N LEU A 88 7.49 -11.96 -3.51
CA LEU A 88 6.79 -11.99 -4.80
C LEU A 88 5.92 -13.24 -4.86
N GLY A 89 6.46 -14.37 -4.38
CA GLY A 89 5.79 -15.66 -4.26
C GLY A 89 5.61 -16.42 -5.59
N GLY A 90 5.44 -17.74 -5.47
CA GLY A 90 5.43 -18.68 -6.60
C GLY A 90 6.83 -19.07 -7.07
N THR A 91 6.97 -20.24 -7.66
CA THR A 91 8.24 -20.74 -8.25
C THR A 91 8.14 -20.99 -9.75
N ASP A 92 6.93 -20.93 -10.32
CA ASP A 92 6.69 -21.02 -11.76
C ASP A 92 7.08 -19.69 -12.46
N PRO A 93 7.97 -19.71 -13.47
CA PRO A 93 8.38 -18.51 -14.20
C PRO A 93 7.23 -17.66 -14.75
N ALA A 94 6.18 -18.29 -15.27
CA ALA A 94 5.04 -17.58 -15.86
C ALA A 94 4.22 -16.85 -14.79
N VAL A 95 4.08 -17.47 -13.61
CA VAL A 95 3.41 -16.87 -12.45
C VAL A 95 4.24 -15.69 -11.93
N VAL A 96 5.56 -15.87 -11.82
CA VAL A 96 6.48 -14.81 -11.37
C VAL A 96 6.44 -13.60 -12.31
N ALA A 97 6.49 -13.83 -13.63
CA ALA A 97 6.36 -12.77 -14.62
C ALA A 97 5.00 -12.05 -14.55
N GLU A 98 3.90 -12.79 -14.32
CA GLU A 98 2.58 -12.18 -14.12
C GLU A 98 2.53 -11.32 -12.86
N ARG A 99 3.07 -11.82 -11.74
CA ARG A 99 3.11 -11.10 -10.46
C ARG A 99 3.98 -9.86 -10.53
N ALA A 100 5.13 -9.93 -11.20
CA ALA A 100 5.99 -8.78 -11.48
C ALA A 100 5.24 -7.71 -12.28
N HIS A 101 4.53 -8.11 -13.34
CA HIS A 101 3.70 -7.19 -14.12
C HIS A 101 2.57 -6.56 -13.29
N ARG A 102 1.87 -7.35 -12.44
CA ARG A 102 0.86 -6.81 -11.52
C ARG A 102 1.46 -5.83 -10.52
N ALA A 103 2.63 -6.12 -9.97
CA ALA A 103 3.33 -5.19 -9.09
C ALA A 103 3.63 -3.86 -9.80
N LEU A 104 4.20 -3.92 -11.01
CA LEU A 104 4.55 -2.73 -11.79
C LEU A 104 3.35 -1.91 -12.29
N THR A 105 2.15 -2.52 -12.39
CA THR A 105 0.94 -1.84 -12.89
C THR A 105 -0.08 -1.47 -11.81
N GLY A 106 -0.08 -2.16 -10.67
CA GLY A 106 -1.10 -2.03 -9.61
C GLY A 106 -0.53 -1.98 -8.18
N GLY A 107 0.79 -2.00 -8.03
CA GLY A 107 1.47 -1.84 -6.74
C GLY A 107 1.45 -3.10 -5.88
N ARG A 108 0.95 -4.22 -6.42
CA ARG A 108 0.76 -5.48 -5.67
C ARG A 108 0.99 -6.70 -6.56
N PRO A 109 1.74 -7.71 -6.10
CA PRO A 109 1.99 -8.92 -6.88
C PRO A 109 0.82 -9.92 -6.85
N GLU A 110 0.07 -10.01 -5.75
CA GLU A 110 -1.04 -10.97 -5.64
C GLU A 110 -2.41 -10.36 -5.98
N PRO A 111 -3.24 -11.03 -6.80
CA PRO A 111 -4.62 -10.61 -7.03
C PRO A 111 -5.43 -10.81 -5.75
N ARG A 112 -6.16 -9.80 -5.29
CA ARG A 112 -7.13 -10.00 -4.21
C ARG A 112 -8.50 -10.29 -4.81
N ASN A 113 -9.29 -11.04 -4.04
CA ASN A 113 -10.74 -11.11 -4.22
C ASN A 113 -11.40 -9.81 -3.70
N LEU A 114 -10.95 -8.66 -4.18
CA LEU A 114 -11.57 -7.37 -3.89
C LEU A 114 -12.71 -7.14 -4.87
N ARG A 115 -13.90 -6.89 -4.32
CA ARG A 115 -15.10 -6.53 -5.05
C ARG A 115 -15.06 -5.04 -5.38
N HIS A 116 -14.96 -4.70 -6.66
CA HIS A 116 -15.10 -3.32 -7.13
C HIS A 116 -16.56 -3.04 -7.48
N ALA A 117 -17.04 -1.86 -7.11
CA ALA A 117 -18.38 -1.40 -7.44
C ALA A 117 -18.30 -0.53 -8.72
N ILE A 118 -19.03 -0.88 -9.78
CA ILE A 118 -19.09 -0.12 -11.04
C ILE A 118 -20.48 0.52 -11.18
N PRO A 119 -20.58 1.81 -11.55
CA PRO A 119 -21.88 2.38 -11.96
C PRO A 119 -22.40 1.69 -13.22
N TYR A 120 -23.67 1.28 -13.26
CA TYR A 120 -24.32 0.74 -14.47
C TYR A 120 -24.45 1.82 -15.57
N ALA A 121 -23.36 2.09 -16.28
CA ALA A 121 -23.38 2.59 -17.64
C ALA A 121 -22.61 1.57 -18.48
N ALA A 122 -23.34 0.56 -18.96
CA ALA A 122 -22.89 -0.47 -19.90
C ALA A 122 -21.60 -1.23 -19.52
N ALA A 123 -21.74 -2.22 -18.63
CA ALA A 123 -20.81 -3.36 -18.61
C ALA A 123 -21.03 -4.18 -19.89
N THR A 124 -20.49 -3.71 -21.01
CA THR A 124 -20.34 -4.47 -22.26
C THR A 124 -18.87 -4.63 -22.66
N GLY A 125 -17.95 -4.38 -21.72
CA GLY A 125 -16.51 -4.50 -21.92
C GLY A 125 -15.71 -4.62 -20.61
N PRO A 126 -14.40 -4.88 -20.71
CA PRO A 126 -13.49 -4.96 -19.54
C PRO A 126 -13.52 -3.65 -18.73
N CYS A 127 -13.43 -3.74 -17.39
CA CYS A 127 -13.57 -2.58 -16.47
C CYS A 127 -12.61 -1.46 -16.84
N THR A 128 -13.13 -0.24 -17.03
CA THR A 128 -12.32 0.93 -17.42
C THR A 128 -11.86 1.75 -16.20
N CYS A 129 -11.84 1.12 -15.03
CA CYS A 129 -11.56 1.77 -13.76
C CYS A 129 -10.11 2.29 -13.80
N GLN A 130 -9.93 3.61 -13.95
CA GLN A 130 -8.64 4.23 -14.27
C GLN A 130 -7.61 4.12 -13.14
N LYS A 131 -8.09 3.86 -11.92
CA LYS A 131 -7.29 3.49 -10.76
C LYS A 131 -8.13 2.51 -9.96
N ALA A 132 -7.66 1.27 -9.80
CA ALA A 132 -8.19 0.40 -8.75
C ALA A 132 -7.71 0.93 -7.40
N TYR A 133 -8.17 2.11 -6.99
CA TYR A 133 -8.14 2.41 -5.57
C TYR A 133 -9.17 1.49 -4.94
N PRO A 134 -8.78 0.61 -4.00
CA PRO A 134 -9.78 -0.07 -3.20
C PRO A 134 -10.56 1.02 -2.50
N CYS A 135 -11.80 1.26 -2.91
CA CYS A 135 -12.71 2.21 -2.28
C CYS A 135 -13.11 1.76 -0.85
N GLY A 136 -12.29 0.92 -0.20
CA GLY A 136 -12.55 0.29 1.09
C GLY A 136 -13.81 -0.58 1.13
N GLY A 137 -14.56 -0.69 0.03
CA GLY A 137 -15.89 -1.29 0.00
C GLY A 137 -16.95 -0.52 0.81
N ILE A 138 -16.66 0.68 1.33
CA ILE A 138 -17.56 1.42 2.22
C ILE A 138 -17.41 2.93 1.99
N VAL A 139 -17.82 3.45 0.84
CA VAL A 139 -18.25 4.86 0.82
C VAL A 139 -19.38 5.07 -0.21
N PRO A 140 -20.61 5.36 0.22
CA PRO A 140 -21.57 6.09 -0.60
C PRO A 140 -21.22 7.58 -0.51
N ASP A 141 -20.09 7.99 -1.11
CA ASP A 141 -19.71 9.41 -1.11
C ASP A 141 -20.31 10.11 -2.34
N ALA A 142 -21.05 11.20 -2.10
CA ALA A 142 -21.63 12.03 -3.15
C ALA A 142 -20.55 12.86 -3.88
N ASP A 143 -19.40 13.07 -3.24
CA ASP A 143 -18.31 13.92 -3.73
C ASP A 143 -17.19 13.13 -4.41
N CYS A 144 -17.34 11.81 -4.55
CA CYS A 144 -16.42 11.01 -5.36
C CYS A 144 -16.55 11.42 -6.84
N PRO A 145 -15.45 11.87 -7.50
CA PRO A 145 -15.50 12.33 -8.89
C PRO A 145 -15.93 11.24 -9.87
N GLU A 146 -15.87 9.96 -9.49
CA GLU A 146 -16.35 8.82 -10.29
C GLU A 146 -17.85 8.53 -10.12
N HIS A 147 -18.51 9.07 -9.09
CA HIS A 147 -19.91 8.76 -8.75
C HIS A 147 -20.89 9.95 -8.85
N GLY A 148 -20.37 11.15 -9.15
CA GLY A 148 -21.09 12.38 -9.48
C GLY A 148 -22.55 12.45 -9.03
N ASN A 149 -22.82 13.03 -7.86
CA ASN A 149 -24.16 13.47 -7.41
C ASN A 149 -25.32 12.44 -7.50
N ARG A 150 -25.05 11.13 -7.62
CA ARG A 150 -26.10 10.11 -7.64
C ARG A 150 -26.44 9.68 -6.21
N ARG A 151 -27.64 10.02 -5.74
CA ARG A 151 -28.22 9.37 -4.55
C ARG A 151 -28.57 7.92 -4.93
N ALA A 152 -27.85 6.96 -4.35
CA ALA A 152 -28.02 5.51 -4.56
C ALA A 152 -27.78 5.01 -6.01
N PRO A 153 -26.53 5.06 -6.53
CA PRO A 153 -26.23 4.43 -7.81
C PRO A 153 -26.42 2.90 -7.70
N ALA A 154 -27.13 2.30 -8.66
CA ALA A 154 -27.16 0.85 -8.79
C ALA A 154 -25.76 0.35 -9.18
N MET A 155 -25.17 -0.49 -8.34
CA MET A 155 -23.78 -0.97 -8.51
C MET A 155 -23.74 -2.38 -9.13
N GLY A 156 -22.87 -2.57 -10.12
CA GLY A 156 -22.39 -3.88 -10.56
C GLY A 156 -21.11 -4.29 -9.81
N TRP A 157 -20.83 -5.59 -9.72
CA TRP A 157 -19.66 -6.12 -9.02
C TRP A 157 -18.82 -6.99 -9.95
N HIS A 158 -17.49 -6.84 -9.91
CA HIS A 158 -16.56 -7.78 -10.55
C HIS A 158 -15.30 -8.01 -9.69
N TRP A 159 -14.57 -9.08 -10.01
CA TRP A 159 -13.30 -9.44 -9.39
C TRP A 159 -12.13 -8.69 -10.01
N GLU A 160 -11.16 -8.26 -9.19
CA GLU A 160 -9.92 -7.59 -9.61
C GLU A 160 -9.15 -8.38 -10.68
N ALA A 161 -9.17 -9.71 -10.62
CA ALA A 161 -8.57 -10.58 -11.63
C ALA A 161 -9.12 -10.36 -13.06
N ASN A 162 -10.30 -9.76 -13.19
CA ASN A 162 -10.94 -9.47 -14.46
C ASN A 162 -10.78 -8.00 -14.91
N CYS A 163 -10.00 -7.19 -14.17
CA CYS A 163 -9.66 -5.84 -14.61
C CYS A 163 -8.66 -5.90 -15.77
N PRO A 164 -8.81 -5.09 -16.83
CA PRO A 164 -7.79 -4.96 -17.86
C PRO A 164 -6.52 -4.32 -17.28
N PRO A 165 -5.34 -4.63 -17.84
CA PRO A 165 -4.09 -3.98 -17.43
C PRO A 165 -4.17 -2.47 -17.63
N TRP A 166 -3.63 -1.71 -16.68
CA TRP A 166 -3.65 -0.26 -16.72
C TRP A 166 -2.78 0.26 -17.87
N THR A 167 -3.36 1.01 -18.81
CA THR A 167 -2.66 1.47 -20.03
C THR A 167 -2.19 2.93 -19.97
N GLY A 168 -2.05 3.52 -18.77
CA GLY A 168 -1.44 4.85 -18.58
C GLY A 168 -2.11 6.06 -19.23
N ARG A 169 -3.29 5.94 -19.84
CA ARG A 169 -3.97 7.07 -20.49
C ARG A 169 -5.26 7.43 -19.77
N PRO A 170 -5.38 8.62 -19.17
CA PRO A 170 -6.66 9.16 -18.77
C PRO A 170 -7.48 9.47 -20.03
N ARG A 171 -8.39 8.55 -20.41
CA ARG A 171 -9.48 8.87 -21.33
C ARG A 171 -10.51 9.62 -20.51
N HIS A 172 -10.34 10.93 -20.38
CA HIS A 172 -11.37 11.96 -20.22
C HIS A 172 -10.68 13.26 -19.79
N ARG A 173 -10.15 13.99 -20.78
CA ARG A 173 -9.93 15.43 -20.61
C ARG A 173 -11.21 16.12 -21.08
N PRO A 174 -11.98 16.80 -20.21
CA PRO A 174 -13.06 17.63 -20.69
C PRO A 174 -12.48 18.68 -21.63
N ALA A 175 -13.10 18.82 -22.80
CA ALA A 175 -12.71 19.82 -23.79
C ALA A 175 -12.85 21.22 -23.15
N GLY A 176 -11.74 21.91 -22.88
CA GLY A 176 -11.77 23.30 -22.43
C GLY A 176 -10.58 23.84 -21.64
N ALA A 177 -9.75 23.00 -21.00
CA ALA A 177 -8.65 23.53 -20.17
C ALA A 177 -7.35 23.73 -20.98
N GLY A 178 -7.20 24.95 -21.50
CA GLY A 178 -5.98 25.46 -22.14
C GLY A 178 -4.76 25.40 -21.20
N ARG A 179 -3.59 25.13 -21.78
CA ARG A 179 -2.31 25.03 -21.07
C ARG A 179 -1.89 26.42 -20.55
N ARG A 180 -1.77 26.58 -19.24
CA ARG A 180 -0.81 27.48 -18.61
C ARG A 180 0.07 26.63 -17.68
N GLY A 181 1.37 26.89 -17.72
CA GLY A 181 2.38 26.13 -16.96
C GLY A 181 2.01 26.06 -15.48
N GLY A 182 1.74 24.84 -15.01
CA GLY A 182 1.49 24.55 -13.61
C GLY A 182 2.73 23.93 -13.00
N VAL A 183 3.19 24.52 -11.90
CA VAL A 183 4.14 23.91 -10.96
C VAL A 183 3.66 22.49 -10.64
N VAL A 184 4.57 21.51 -10.65
CA VAL A 184 4.29 20.16 -10.17
C VAL A 184 4.00 20.27 -8.67
N THR A 185 2.72 20.33 -8.32
CA THR A 185 2.26 20.21 -6.93
C THR A 185 2.30 18.73 -6.59
N THR A 186 3.09 18.35 -5.58
CA THR A 186 3.02 17.03 -4.95
C THR A 186 1.55 16.68 -4.69
N PRO A 187 1.07 15.47 -5.02
CA PRO A 187 -0.31 15.11 -4.76
C PRO A 187 -0.63 15.31 -3.27
N PRO A 188 -1.83 15.80 -2.93
CA PRO A 188 -2.19 16.03 -1.54
C PRO A 188 -2.08 14.72 -0.76
N ARG A 189 -1.25 14.70 0.29
CA ARG A 189 -1.23 13.59 1.24
C ARG A 189 -2.61 13.52 1.89
N TRP A 190 -3.18 12.32 1.94
CA TRP A 190 -4.42 12.11 2.66
C TRP A 190 -4.18 12.42 4.13
N PRO A 191 -5.12 13.09 4.82
CA PRO A 191 -4.94 13.38 6.23
C PRO A 191 -4.81 12.06 7.00
N THR A 192 -3.79 11.94 7.84
CA THR A 192 -3.48 10.70 8.57
C THR A 192 -3.86 10.79 10.04
N ALA A 193 -4.30 9.67 10.62
CA ALA A 193 -4.53 9.51 12.04
C ALA A 193 -3.75 8.32 12.58
N VAL A 194 -3.21 8.43 13.79
CA VAL A 194 -2.61 7.29 14.51
C VAL A 194 -3.49 6.94 15.70
N VAL A 195 -3.90 5.68 15.81
CA VAL A 195 -4.71 5.17 16.91
C VAL A 195 -3.80 4.51 17.94
N CYS A 196 -3.75 5.08 19.14
CA CYS A 196 -2.92 4.67 20.25
C CYS A 196 -3.77 4.04 21.35
N GLY A 197 -3.41 2.84 21.81
CA GLY A 197 -4.12 2.15 22.88
C GLY A 197 -3.61 0.72 23.09
N SER A 198 -4.19 0.03 24.05
CA SER A 198 -3.77 -1.33 24.41
C SER A 198 -4.21 -2.35 23.36
N THR A 199 -3.26 -3.11 22.80
CA THR A 199 -3.54 -4.23 21.88
C THR A 199 -4.26 -5.40 22.56
N ARG A 200 -4.45 -5.37 23.89
CA ARG A 200 -5.36 -6.29 24.60
C ARG A 200 -6.85 -5.96 24.36
N HIS A 201 -7.15 -4.79 23.80
CA HIS A 201 -8.51 -4.31 23.50
C HIS A 201 -8.62 -3.94 22.01
N MET A 202 -8.28 -4.88 21.12
CA MET A 202 -8.31 -4.69 19.67
C MET A 202 -9.70 -4.28 19.16
N ASP A 203 -10.78 -4.73 19.79
CA ASP A 203 -12.14 -4.33 19.48
C ASP A 203 -12.34 -2.81 19.58
N LEU A 204 -11.84 -2.19 20.65
CA LEU A 204 -11.89 -0.75 20.87
C LEU A 204 -11.00 0.01 19.88
N LEU A 205 -9.79 -0.50 19.61
CA LEU A 205 -8.88 0.09 18.63
C LEU A 205 -9.49 0.09 17.22
N HIS A 206 -10.08 -1.03 16.82
CA HIS A 206 -10.77 -1.13 15.53
C HIS A 206 -12.00 -0.22 15.47
N ALA A 207 -12.74 -0.04 16.56
CA ALA A 207 -13.87 0.88 16.61
C ALA A 207 -13.43 2.35 16.45
N ALA A 208 -12.38 2.75 17.15
CA ALA A 208 -11.77 4.07 17.02
C ALA A 208 -11.20 4.31 15.61
N ALA A 209 -10.53 3.32 15.02
CA ALA A 209 -10.02 3.39 13.66
C ALA A 209 -11.15 3.60 12.63
N ARG A 210 -12.28 2.90 12.79
CA ARG A 210 -13.47 3.12 11.94
C ARG A 210 -14.03 4.53 12.11
N ALA A 211 -14.10 5.06 13.34
CA ALA A 211 -14.56 6.42 13.57
C ALA A 211 -13.66 7.48 12.94
N ALA A 212 -12.34 7.36 13.11
CA ALA A 212 -11.37 8.24 12.46
C ALA A 212 -11.44 8.14 10.93
N THR A 213 -11.64 6.94 10.38
CA THR A 213 -11.83 6.75 8.92
C THR A 213 -13.08 7.49 8.43
N ARG A 214 -14.20 7.47 9.19
CA ARG A 214 -15.42 8.22 8.83
C ARG A 214 -15.22 9.74 8.81
N LEU A 215 -14.23 10.24 9.56
CA LEU A 215 -13.82 11.66 9.53
C LEU A 215 -12.86 11.98 8.37
N GLY A 216 -12.55 11.00 7.51
CA GLY A 216 -11.72 11.18 6.32
C GLY A 216 -10.24 10.89 6.52
N TYR A 217 -9.83 10.33 7.67
CA TYR A 217 -8.43 10.02 7.94
C TYR A 217 -8.00 8.65 7.39
N ALA A 218 -6.80 8.58 6.83
CA ALA A 218 -6.07 7.32 6.67
C ALA A 218 -5.46 6.90 8.01
N VAL A 219 -5.76 5.69 8.49
CA VAL A 219 -5.48 5.30 9.89
C VAL A 219 -4.31 4.32 10.00
N HIS A 220 -3.38 4.61 10.90
CA HIS A 220 -2.39 3.67 11.41
C HIS A 220 -2.82 3.17 12.80
N MET A 221 -2.85 1.85 12.99
CA MET A 221 -3.29 1.21 14.25
C MET A 221 -2.38 -0.01 14.53
N PRO A 222 -2.04 -0.30 15.80
CA PRO A 222 -1.21 -1.44 16.12
C PRO A 222 -1.99 -2.74 15.87
N HIS A 223 -1.31 -3.77 15.36
CA HIS A 223 -1.92 -5.07 15.04
C HIS A 223 -1.23 -6.28 15.71
N LEU A 224 -0.17 -6.06 16.48
CA LEU A 224 0.64 -7.14 17.06
C LEU A 224 0.27 -7.40 18.52
N THR A 225 0.08 -8.67 18.87
CA THR A 225 -0.28 -9.12 20.23
C THR A 225 0.90 -9.71 21.02
N GLU A 226 1.98 -10.13 20.34
CA GLU A 226 3.17 -10.73 20.96
C GLU A 226 4.44 -10.07 20.43
N VAL A 227 5.25 -9.55 21.34
CA VAL A 227 6.44 -8.76 21.02
C VAL A 227 7.54 -9.11 22.03
N ASN A 228 8.73 -9.44 21.56
CA ASN A 228 9.91 -9.58 22.41
C ASN A 228 10.54 -8.21 22.71
N ASP A 229 11.42 -8.11 23.71
CA ASP A 229 11.96 -6.81 24.17
C ASP A 229 12.67 -6.00 23.06
N ARG A 230 13.36 -6.68 22.13
CA ARG A 230 14.03 -6.02 21.01
C ARG A 230 13.02 -5.44 20.02
N LEU A 231 12.03 -6.23 19.62
CA LEU A 231 10.97 -5.78 18.71
C LEU A 231 10.13 -4.66 19.36
N ALA A 232 9.98 -4.66 20.69
CA ALA A 232 9.27 -3.59 21.39
C ALA A 232 9.96 -2.22 21.24
N LEU A 233 11.28 -2.17 21.25
CA LEU A 233 12.05 -0.94 21.04
C LEU A 233 11.94 -0.44 19.59
N GLU A 234 12.06 -1.34 18.61
CA GLU A 234 11.94 -1.00 17.19
C GLU A 234 10.51 -0.52 16.86
N LEU A 235 9.49 -1.19 17.40
CA LEU A 235 8.09 -0.78 17.27
C LEU A 235 7.84 0.58 17.93
N ALA A 236 8.40 0.85 19.10
CA ALA A 236 8.25 2.16 19.75
C ALA A 236 8.84 3.30 18.91
N ALA A 237 10.00 3.09 18.29
CA ALA A 237 10.61 4.08 17.40
C ALA A 237 9.78 4.30 16.13
N MET A 238 9.30 3.22 15.50
CA MET A 238 8.39 3.29 14.36
C MET A 238 7.09 4.02 14.72
N TRP A 239 6.50 3.72 15.88
CA TRP A 239 5.25 4.31 16.32
C TRP A 239 5.37 5.82 16.56
N ARG A 240 6.50 6.26 17.15
CA ARG A 240 6.82 7.69 17.28
C ARG A 240 6.95 8.37 15.92
N ALA A 241 7.60 7.73 14.93
CA ALA A 241 7.68 8.30 13.59
C ALA A 241 6.29 8.47 12.94
N LEU A 242 5.39 7.50 13.14
CA LEU A 242 4.00 7.61 12.67
C LEU A 242 3.25 8.75 13.37
N ILE A 243 3.39 8.90 14.70
CA ILE A 243 2.80 10.02 15.45
C ILE A 243 3.32 11.37 14.94
N ALA A 244 4.61 11.46 14.60
CA ALA A 244 5.21 12.68 14.08
C ALA A 244 4.70 13.07 12.69
N ASP A 245 4.38 12.11 11.82
CA ASP A 245 3.81 12.37 10.48
C ASP A 245 2.27 12.54 10.52
N ALA A 246 1.61 12.05 11.57
CA ALA A 246 0.16 12.11 11.72
C ALA A 246 -0.40 13.55 11.78
N MET A 247 -1.57 13.77 11.20
CA MET A 247 -2.33 15.01 11.40
C MET A 247 -3.07 15.03 12.74
N VAL A 248 -3.50 13.86 13.22
CA VAL A 248 -4.21 13.72 14.50
C VAL A 248 -3.82 12.41 15.19
N VAL A 249 -3.82 12.41 16.52
CA VAL A 249 -3.60 11.21 17.33
C VAL A 249 -4.89 10.86 18.06
N VAL A 250 -5.33 9.61 17.96
CA VAL A 250 -6.53 9.11 18.64
C VAL A 250 -6.11 8.26 19.82
N ILE A 251 -6.43 8.70 21.04
CA ILE A 251 -6.17 7.94 22.27
C ILE A 251 -7.37 7.08 22.62
N VAL A 252 -7.14 5.77 22.73
CA VAL A 252 -8.13 4.77 23.12
C VAL A 252 -7.84 4.30 24.54
N PRO A 253 -8.60 4.79 25.55
CA PRO A 253 -8.47 4.29 26.91
C PRO A 253 -8.97 2.85 27.00
N LYS A 254 -8.54 2.15 28.07
CA LYS A 254 -9.08 0.85 28.46
C LYS A 254 -10.57 0.97 28.84
N PRO A 255 -11.32 -0.14 28.94
CA PRO A 255 -12.73 -0.12 29.31
C PRO A 255 -13.03 0.59 30.65
N ASP A 256 -12.08 0.60 31.58
CA ASP A 256 -12.18 1.28 32.88
C ASP A 256 -11.86 2.79 32.80
N GLY A 257 -11.56 3.31 31.61
CA GLY A 257 -11.16 4.69 31.37
C GLY A 257 -9.67 4.98 31.60
N SER A 258 -8.89 4.01 32.10
CA SER A 258 -7.46 4.20 32.32
C SER A 258 -6.65 4.14 31.02
N VAL A 259 -5.47 4.77 31.03
CA VAL A 259 -4.49 4.70 29.93
C VAL A 259 -3.28 3.92 30.43
N GLY A 260 -2.80 2.95 29.65
CA GLY A 260 -1.60 2.18 30.01
C GLY A 260 -0.30 2.94 29.73
N ASP A 261 0.80 2.56 30.37
CA ASP A 261 2.08 3.30 30.33
C ASP A 261 2.60 3.55 28.91
N ALA A 262 2.50 2.56 28.01
CA ALA A 262 2.87 2.72 26.61
C ALA A 262 2.05 3.81 25.92
N THR A 263 0.72 3.74 26.03
CA THR A 263 -0.20 4.73 25.48
C THR A 263 -0.06 6.10 26.16
N ALA A 264 0.30 6.15 27.44
CA ALA A 264 0.62 7.39 28.14
C ALA A 264 1.90 8.03 27.58
N GLY A 265 2.92 7.23 27.26
CA GLY A 265 4.13 7.70 26.58
C GLY A 265 3.86 8.21 25.16
N GLU A 266 2.96 7.56 24.43
CA GLU A 266 2.51 8.00 23.10
C GLU A 266 1.73 9.33 23.17
N LEU A 267 0.84 9.47 24.16
CA LEU A 267 0.12 10.70 24.44
C LEU A 267 1.09 11.85 24.77
N ALA A 268 2.02 11.64 25.70
CA ALA A 268 2.99 12.65 26.09
C ALA A 268 3.85 13.10 24.90
N TYR A 269 4.26 12.16 24.03
CA TYR A 269 5.01 12.49 22.82
C TYR A 269 4.17 13.27 21.79
N ALA A 270 2.90 12.93 21.62
CA ALA A 270 1.98 13.68 20.77
C ALA A 270 1.77 15.12 21.30
N GLU A 271 1.64 15.28 22.62
CA GLU A 271 1.53 16.58 23.29
C GLU A 271 2.80 17.43 23.10
N GLU A 272 3.98 16.83 23.25
CA GLU A 272 5.27 17.49 23.02
C GLU A 272 5.38 18.06 21.60
N LEU A 273 4.87 17.32 20.61
CA LEU A 273 4.84 17.74 19.20
C LEU A 273 3.70 18.73 18.87
N GLY A 274 2.83 19.07 19.84
CA GLY A 274 1.67 19.91 19.62
C GLY A 274 0.63 19.28 18.69
N LYS A 275 0.57 17.94 18.64
CA LYS A 275 -0.39 17.23 17.78
C LYS A 275 -1.81 17.41 18.30
N PRO A 276 -2.79 17.63 17.42
CA PRO A 276 -4.20 17.53 17.80
C PRO A 276 -4.49 16.11 18.30
N ILE A 277 -5.17 16.01 19.45
CA ILE A 277 -5.50 14.74 20.11
C ILE A 277 -7.01 14.58 20.13
N LEU A 278 -7.49 13.44 19.65
CA LEU A 278 -8.85 12.97 19.80
C LEU A 278 -8.88 11.87 20.86
N ARG A 279 -9.93 11.82 21.67
CA ARG A 279 -10.17 10.74 22.62
C ARG A 279 -11.34 9.88 22.15
N TRP A 280 -11.18 8.57 22.22
CA TRP A 280 -12.26 7.63 21.97
C TRP A 280 -13.24 7.62 23.15
N ASP A 281 -14.53 7.85 22.87
CA ASP A 281 -15.62 7.65 23.84
C ASP A 281 -16.38 6.37 23.51
N ALA A 282 -16.06 5.30 24.24
CA ALA A 282 -16.69 4.00 24.07
C ALA A 282 -18.23 4.02 24.25
N ARG A 283 -18.78 4.99 24.99
CA ARG A 283 -20.24 5.10 25.19
C ARG A 283 -20.95 5.71 23.99
N ARG A 284 -20.24 6.50 23.20
CA ARG A 284 -20.76 7.16 21.99
C ARG A 284 -20.34 6.45 20.71
N GLU A 285 -19.42 5.50 20.82
CA GLU A 285 -18.74 4.85 19.69
C GLU A 285 -18.16 5.87 18.69
N ASP A 286 -17.61 6.96 19.24
CA ASP A 286 -17.12 8.09 18.48
C ASP A 286 -15.84 8.69 19.07
N VAL A 287 -15.16 9.51 18.27
CA VAL A 287 -13.97 10.26 18.69
C VAL A 287 -14.36 11.71 19.01
N VAL A 288 -13.87 12.21 20.13
CA VAL A 288 -14.13 13.58 20.60
C VAL A 288 -12.83 14.37 20.71
N TRP A 289 -12.89 15.66 20.41
CA TRP A 289 -11.81 16.62 20.69
C TRP A 289 -11.61 16.81 22.19
#